data_AF-A0R2G8-F1
#
_entry.id   AF-A0R2G8-F1
#
_cell.length_a   1.000
_cell.length_b   1.000
_cell.length_c   1.000
_cell.angle_alpha   90.00
_cell.angle_beta   90.00
_cell.angle_gamma   90.00
#
_symmetry.space_group_name_H-M   'P 1'
#
loop_
_entity.id
_entity.type
_entity.pdbx_description
1 polymer ?
#
loop_
_entity_poly.entity_id
_entity_poly.type
_entity_poly.pdbx_seq_one_letter_code
_entity_poly.pdbx_strand_id
1 'polypeptide(L)'
;MTTIGSPTRYRILQIALVAVGVAMILLYPLAVVWPSGWAWHSGPPHESNYFMMIVGLYVTLGAFLINAARHPEANVSLIWFAVCSSVVHAVIMAVQSFGSGHHMGHLWGDVPALLVAAIILAVLMKAPGRQT
;
A
#
# COMPACT_ATOMS: atom_id res chain seq x y z
N MET A 1 26.37 -1.62 19.56
CA MET A 1 26.40 -0.76 18.37
C MET A 1 25.68 -1.50 17.26
N THR A 2 24.39 -1.28 17.14
CA THR A 2 23.49 -1.98 16.20
C THR A 2 23.79 -1.50 14.79
N THR A 3 24.30 -2.39 13.94
CA THR A 3 24.50 -2.13 12.51
C THR A 3 23.14 -2.05 11.84
N ILE A 4 22.50 -0.88 11.92
CA ILE A 4 21.41 -0.49 11.04
C ILE A 4 21.98 -0.62 9.61
N GLY A 5 21.26 -1.26 8.69
CA GLY A 5 21.69 -1.34 7.29
C GLY A 5 22.13 0.02 6.77
N SER A 6 23.05 0.04 5.79
CA SER A 6 23.78 1.25 5.35
C SER A 6 22.95 2.56 5.44
N PRO A 7 23.52 3.69 5.91
CA PRO A 7 22.78 4.95 6.13
C PRO A 7 21.88 5.35 4.94
N THR A 8 22.35 5.07 3.73
CA THR A 8 21.60 5.24 2.47
C THR A 8 20.32 4.40 2.42
N ARG A 9 20.38 3.10 2.76
CA ARG A 9 19.21 2.22 2.76
C ARG A 9 18.18 2.65 3.80
N TYR A 10 18.62 3.03 4.99
CA TYR A 10 17.72 3.57 6.01
C TYR A 10 16.97 4.79 5.48
N ARG A 11 17.68 5.72 4.82
CA ARG A 11 17.06 6.88 4.20
C ARG A 11 16.08 6.52 3.08
N ILE A 12 16.42 5.55 2.24
CA ILE A 12 15.53 5.05 1.18
C ILE A 12 14.25 4.44 1.79
N LEU A 13 14.35 3.70 2.89
CA LEU A 13 13.17 3.17 3.60
C LEU A 13 12.27 4.30 4.11
N GLN A 14 12.84 5.35 4.71
CA GLN A 14 12.05 6.52 5.15
C GLN A 14 11.31 7.17 3.98
N ILE A 15 12.01 7.39 2.86
CA ILE A 15 11.41 7.98 1.65
C ILE A 15 10.31 7.08 1.09
N ALA A 16 10.54 5.77 1.02
CA ALA A 16 9.56 4.80 0.54
C ALA A 16 8.30 4.79 1.42
N LEU A 17 8.46 4.82 2.75
CA LEU A 17 7.33 4.88 3.69
C LEU A 17 6.49 6.16 3.51
N VAL A 18 7.14 7.31 3.33
CA VAL A 18 6.44 8.57 3.06
C VAL A 18 5.73 8.51 1.70
N ALA A 19 6.41 8.05 0.65
CA ALA A 19 5.83 7.97 -0.69
C ALA A 19 4.61 7.05 -0.73
N VAL A 20 4.71 5.86 -0.13
CA VAL A 20 3.58 4.92 -0.02
C VAL A 20 2.46 5.51 0.82
N GLY A 21 2.78 6.14 1.96
CA GLY A 21 1.77 6.75 2.82
C GLY A 21 1.01 7.90 2.14
N VAL A 22 1.71 8.74 1.38
CA VAL A 22 1.09 9.80 0.56
C VAL A 22 0.19 9.19 -0.51
N ALA A 23 0.64 8.14 -1.21
CA ALA A 23 -0.19 7.46 -2.21
C ALA A 23 -1.48 6.90 -1.60
N MET A 24 -1.42 6.32 -0.40
CA MET A 24 -2.60 5.82 0.31
C MET A 24 -3.58 6.94 0.73
N ILE A 25 -3.06 8.09 1.16
CA ILE A 25 -3.91 9.26 1.49
C ILE A 25 -4.60 9.80 0.22
N LEU A 26 -3.92 9.76 -0.92
CA LEU A 26 -4.43 10.21 -2.21
C LEU A 26 -5.33 9.18 -2.92
N LEU A 27 -5.72 8.08 -2.27
CA LEU A 27 -6.55 7.05 -2.89
C LEU A 27 -7.88 7.61 -3.43
N TYR A 28 -8.57 8.46 -2.67
CA TYR A 28 -9.83 9.08 -3.11
C TYR A 28 -9.66 9.97 -4.36
N PRO A 29 -8.80 11.00 -4.36
CA PRO A 29 -8.63 11.83 -5.56
C PRO A 29 -8.13 11.01 -6.76
N LEU A 30 -7.30 9.99 -6.54
CA LEU A 30 -6.84 9.10 -7.60
C LEU A 30 -7.98 8.27 -8.20
N ALA A 31 -8.92 7.81 -7.38
CA ALA A 31 -10.12 7.13 -7.84
C ALA A 31 -11.14 8.06 -8.52
N VAL A 32 -11.13 9.36 -8.22
CA VAL A 32 -11.93 10.34 -8.96
C VAL A 32 -11.33 10.61 -10.35
N VAL A 33 -10.00 10.72 -10.45
CA VAL A 33 -9.30 10.99 -11.71
C VAL A 33 -9.27 9.76 -12.62
N TRP A 34 -9.11 8.57 -12.05
CA TRP A 34 -9.07 7.31 -12.79
C TRP A 34 -9.96 6.23 -12.14
N PRO A 35 -11.30 6.35 -12.23
CA PRO A 35 -12.22 5.41 -11.59
C PRO A 35 -12.01 3.97 -12.03
N SER A 36 -11.74 3.74 -13.32
CA SER A 36 -11.52 2.39 -13.84
C SER A 36 -10.26 1.71 -13.30
N GLY A 37 -9.32 2.43 -12.67
CA GLY A 37 -8.13 1.82 -12.05
C GLY A 37 -8.24 1.59 -10.54
N TRP A 38 -9.25 2.17 -9.88
CA TRP A 38 -9.30 2.25 -8.41
C TRP A 38 -10.68 2.00 -7.80
N ALA A 39 -11.76 2.07 -8.60
CA ALA A 39 -13.12 1.81 -8.16
C ALA A 39 -13.63 0.52 -8.82
N TRP A 40 -13.96 -0.48 -8.01
CA TRP A 40 -14.45 -1.80 -8.46
C TRP A 40 -15.98 -1.89 -8.53
N HIS A 41 -16.66 -0.75 -8.50
CA HIS A 41 -18.10 -0.66 -8.63
C HIS A 41 -18.46 0.33 -9.75
N SER A 42 -19.63 0.12 -10.34
CA SER A 42 -20.21 1.09 -11.27
C SER A 42 -20.78 2.28 -10.50
N GLY A 43 -20.66 3.49 -11.05
CA GLY A 43 -21.19 4.73 -10.45
C GLY A 43 -20.16 5.56 -9.69
N PRO A 44 -20.55 6.75 -9.19
CA PRO A 44 -19.66 7.65 -8.46
C PRO A 44 -19.02 6.99 -7.23
N PRO A 45 -17.74 7.25 -6.91
CA PRO A 45 -17.02 6.59 -5.80
C PRO A 45 -17.72 6.64 -4.44
N HIS A 46 -18.54 7.67 -4.19
CA HIS A 46 -19.28 7.85 -2.94
C HIS A 46 -20.56 6.99 -2.83
N GLU A 47 -21.03 6.40 -3.92
CA GLU A 47 -22.24 5.54 -3.96
C GLU A 47 -21.96 4.11 -3.51
N SER A 48 -20.68 3.71 -3.44
CA SER A 48 -20.32 2.40 -2.90
C SER A 48 -20.31 2.41 -1.38
N ASN A 49 -21.14 1.53 -0.81
CA ASN A 49 -21.25 1.31 0.63
C ASN A 49 -19.90 0.99 1.30
N TYR A 50 -18.92 0.47 0.56
CA TYR A 50 -17.62 0.05 1.11
C TYR A 50 -16.43 0.90 0.66
N PHE A 51 -16.55 1.67 -0.42
CA PHE A 51 -15.43 2.42 -0.98
C PHE A 51 -14.93 3.49 0.00
N MET A 52 -15.85 4.25 0.61
CA MET A 52 -15.48 5.26 1.60
C MET A 52 -14.87 4.67 2.88
N MET A 53 -15.29 3.46 3.27
CA MET A 53 -14.66 2.72 4.36
C MET A 53 -13.21 2.35 3.99
N ILE A 54 -12.98 1.82 2.79
CA ILE A 54 -11.64 1.47 2.29
C ILE A 54 -10.74 2.71 2.24
N VAL A 55 -11.24 3.83 1.72
CA VAL A 55 -10.53 5.12 1.72
C VAL A 55 -10.13 5.52 3.14
N GLY A 56 -11.04 5.44 4.12
CA GLY A 56 -10.73 5.75 5.51
C GLY A 56 -9.62 4.87 6.10
N LEU A 57 -9.64 3.57 5.80
CA LEU A 57 -8.59 2.63 6.21
C LEU A 57 -7.23 2.97 5.59
N TYR A 58 -7.18 3.26 4.29
CA TYR A 58 -5.93 3.61 3.60
C TYR A 58 -5.39 4.98 4.03
N VAL A 59 -6.25 5.99 4.22
CA VAL A 59 -5.83 7.30 4.75
C VAL A 59 -5.20 7.14 6.14
N THR A 60 -5.82 6.35 7.00
CA THR A 60 -5.30 6.06 8.34
C THR A 60 -3.96 5.31 8.24
N LEU A 61 -3.89 4.22 7.48
CA LEU A 61 -2.66 3.47 7.27
C LEU A 61 -1.54 4.35 6.70
N GLY A 62 -1.85 5.21 5.74
CA GLY A 62 -0.92 6.14 5.13
C GLY A 62 -0.34 7.16 6.11
N ALA A 63 -1.19 7.74 6.98
CA ALA A 63 -0.73 8.63 8.05
C ALA A 63 0.21 7.91 9.03
N PHE A 64 -0.12 6.67 9.39
CA PHE A 64 0.73 5.84 10.27
C PHE A 64 2.05 5.47 9.60
N LEU A 65 2.08 5.18 8.29
CA LEU A 65 3.32 4.92 7.54
C LEU A 65 4.21 6.16 7.43
N ILE A 66 3.63 7.35 7.20
CA ILE A 66 4.37 8.61 7.22
C ILE A 66 4.97 8.86 8.61
N ASN A 67 4.22 8.59 9.68
CA ASN A 67 4.75 8.71 11.04
C ASN A 67 5.86 7.67 11.31
N ALA A 68 5.67 6.43 10.86
CA ALA A 68 6.65 5.35 10.98
C ALA A 68 7.98 5.68 10.28
N ALA A 69 7.96 6.50 9.22
CA ALA A 69 9.18 6.94 8.54
C ALA A 69 10.15 7.70 9.47
N ARG A 70 9.68 8.28 10.58
CA ARG A 70 10.56 8.93 11.57
C ARG A 70 11.45 7.94 12.32
N HIS A 71 10.90 6.77 12.67
CA HIS A 71 11.58 5.69 13.38
C HIS A 71 11.12 4.32 12.84
N PRO A 72 11.54 3.91 11.61
CA PRO A 72 11.08 2.67 10.99
C PRO A 72 11.36 1.42 11.83
N GLU A 73 12.47 1.41 12.56
CA GLU A 73 12.90 0.34 13.46
C GLU A 73 11.94 0.09 14.63
N ALA A 74 11.21 1.11 15.07
CA ALA A 74 10.21 0.99 16.12
C ALA A 74 8.83 0.55 15.60
N ASN A 75 8.63 0.55 14.27
CA ASN A 75 7.34 0.36 13.62
C ASN A 75 7.34 -0.86 12.67
N VAL A 76 8.22 -1.84 12.93
CA VAL A 76 8.43 -3.03 12.08
C VAL A 76 7.13 -3.80 11.82
N SER A 77 6.28 -3.97 12.83
CA SER A 77 5.00 -4.68 12.72
C SER A 77 4.03 -3.97 11.79
N LEU A 78 3.94 -2.64 11.87
CA LEU A 78 3.11 -1.83 10.98
C LEU A 78 3.59 -1.90 9.52
N ILE A 79 4.92 -1.86 9.30
CA ILE A 79 5.49 -1.95 7.95
C ILE A 79 5.20 -3.33 7.35
N TRP A 80 5.39 -4.41 8.12
CA TRP A 80 5.04 -5.75 7.67
C TRP A 80 3.54 -5.96 7.48
N PHE A 81 2.71 -5.33 8.32
CA PHE A 81 1.26 -5.31 8.11
C PHE A 81 0.91 -4.65 6.77
N ALA A 82 1.50 -3.50 6.44
CA ALA A 82 1.29 -2.86 5.14
C ALA A 82 1.73 -3.74 3.96
N VAL A 83 2.87 -4.44 4.09
CA VAL A 83 3.34 -5.40 3.07
C VAL A 83 2.37 -6.56 2.91
N CYS A 84 2.04 -7.28 3.99
CA CYS A 84 1.19 -8.46 3.95
C CYS A 84 -0.24 -8.12 3.51
N SER A 85 -0.81 -7.03 4.04
CA SER A 85 -2.15 -6.57 3.65
C SER A 85 -2.21 -6.16 2.18
N SER A 86 -1.18 -5.51 1.63
CA SER A 86 -1.11 -5.16 0.21
C SER A 86 -1.06 -6.40 -0.68
N VAL A 87 -0.32 -7.44 -0.29
CA VAL A 87 -0.27 -8.72 -1.00
C VAL A 87 -1.62 -9.44 -0.94
N VAL A 88 -2.22 -9.55 0.25
CA VAL A 88 -3.54 -10.18 0.43
C VAL A 88 -4.60 -9.46 -0.40
N HIS A 89 -4.62 -8.13 -0.35
CA HIS A 89 -5.52 -7.31 -1.15
C HIS A 89 -5.32 -7.60 -2.64
N ALA A 90 -4.09 -7.52 -3.16
CA ALA A 90 -3.77 -7.79 -4.55
C ALA A 90 -4.23 -9.20 -4.99
N VAL A 91 -4.04 -10.22 -4.15
CA VAL A 91 -4.50 -11.59 -4.43
C VAL A 91 -6.02 -11.69 -4.48
N ILE A 92 -6.73 -11.07 -3.53
CA ILE A 92 -8.21 -11.08 -3.52
C ILE A 92 -8.75 -10.41 -4.79
N MET A 93 -8.22 -9.24 -5.15
CA MET A 93 -8.64 -8.53 -6.37
C MET A 93 -8.31 -9.31 -7.63
N ALA A 94 -7.14 -9.95 -7.69
CA ALA A 94 -6.77 -10.84 -8.79
C ALA A 94 -7.78 -11.99 -8.92
N VAL A 95 -8.11 -12.69 -7.84
CA VAL A 95 -9.09 -13.81 -7.88
C VAL A 95 -10.48 -13.32 -8.29
N GLN A 96 -10.96 -12.21 -7.72
CA GLN A 96 -12.28 -11.65 -8.05
C GLN A 96 -12.40 -11.22 -9.51
N SER A 97 -11.31 -10.76 -10.12
CA SER A 97 -11.27 -10.35 -11.52
C SER A 97 -11.50 -11.50 -12.53
N PHE A 98 -11.15 -12.75 -12.17
CA PHE A 98 -11.38 -13.92 -13.02
C PHE A 98 -12.79 -14.51 -12.86
N GLY A 99 -13.45 -14.26 -11.72
CA GLY A 99 -14.77 -14.82 -11.40
C GLY A 99 -15.96 -14.00 -11.92
N SER A 100 -15.75 -12.73 -12.29
CA SER A 100 -16.81 -11.82 -12.74
C SER A 100 -16.47 -11.27 -14.12
N GLY A 101 -17.09 -11.85 -15.16
CA GLY A 101 -16.70 -11.76 -16.58
C GLY A 101 -16.75 -10.38 -17.26
N HIS A 102 -16.55 -9.26 -16.56
CA HIS A 102 -16.60 -7.92 -17.15
C HIS A 102 -15.69 -6.85 -16.50
N HIS A 103 -14.61 -7.20 -15.80
CA HIS A 103 -13.82 -6.23 -15.01
C HIS A 103 -12.29 -6.27 -15.20
N MET A 104 -11.77 -6.66 -16.37
CA MET A 104 -10.30 -6.65 -16.63
C MET A 104 -9.66 -5.25 -16.60
N GLY A 105 -10.42 -4.17 -16.77
CA GLY A 105 -9.91 -2.80 -16.70
C GLY A 105 -9.47 -2.36 -15.30
N HIS A 106 -10.09 -2.92 -14.25
CA HIS A 106 -9.84 -2.58 -12.85
C HIS A 106 -8.56 -3.19 -12.27
N LEU A 107 -8.02 -4.23 -12.92
CA LEU A 107 -6.78 -4.89 -12.51
C LEU A 107 -5.51 -4.07 -12.73
N TRP A 108 -5.54 -3.02 -13.56
CA TRP A 108 -4.33 -2.36 -14.03
C TRP A 108 -3.81 -1.27 -13.09
N GLY A 109 -4.62 -0.81 -12.12
CA GLY A 109 -4.26 0.30 -11.23
C GLY A 109 -3.80 -0.17 -9.85
N ASP A 110 -4.75 -0.59 -9.02
CA ASP A 110 -4.52 -0.91 -7.61
C ASP A 110 -3.63 -2.15 -7.37
N VAL A 111 -3.85 -3.25 -8.12
CA VAL A 111 -3.12 -4.51 -7.94
C VAL A 111 -1.60 -4.35 -8.20
N PRO A 112 -1.15 -3.78 -9.34
CA PRO A 112 0.28 -3.57 -9.57
C PRO A 112 0.89 -2.57 -8.59
N ALA A 113 0.17 -1.50 -8.24
CA ALA A 113 0.64 -0.48 -7.31
C ALA A 113 0.90 -1.08 -5.91
N LEU A 114 -0.02 -1.90 -5.40
CA LEU A 114 0.11 -2.57 -4.11
C LEU A 114 1.25 -3.59 -4.10
N LEU A 115 1.42 -4.37 -5.16
CA LEU A 115 2.53 -5.33 -5.27
C LEU A 115 3.89 -4.63 -5.34
N VAL A 116 4.01 -3.56 -6.10
CA VAL A 116 5.25 -2.77 -6.19
C VAL A 116 5.59 -2.16 -4.82
N ALA A 117 4.61 -1.55 -4.14
CA ALA A 117 4.81 -1.01 -2.79
C ALA A 117 5.24 -2.11 -1.80
N ALA A 118 4.58 -3.27 -1.84
CA ALA A 118 4.90 -4.40 -0.98
C ALA A 118 6.33 -4.92 -1.21
N ILE A 119 6.76 -5.06 -2.47
CA ILE A 119 8.12 -5.52 -2.83
C ILE A 119 9.16 -4.51 -2.35
N ILE A 120 8.95 -3.22 -2.63
CA ILE A 120 9.87 -2.15 -2.22
C ILE A 120 10.04 -2.17 -0.70
N LEU A 121 8.93 -2.17 0.06
CA LEU A 121 8.99 -2.19 1.52
C LEU A 121 9.60 -3.49 2.05
N ALA A 122 9.24 -4.66 1.50
CA ALA A 122 9.81 -5.94 1.94
C ALA A 122 11.32 -6.04 1.70
N VAL A 123 11.82 -5.60 0.55
CA VAL A 123 13.26 -5.57 0.24
C VAL A 123 13.98 -4.59 1.16
N LEU A 124 13.42 -3.39 1.33
CA LEU A 124 13.97 -2.37 2.21
C LEU A 124 13.88 -2.74 3.68
N MET A 125 13.03 -3.69 4.09
CA MET A 125 13.01 -4.27 5.44
C MET A 125 13.95 -5.47 5.61
N LYS A 126 14.04 -6.39 4.62
CA LYS A 126 14.71 -7.70 4.76
C LYS A 126 16.25 -7.71 4.65
N ALA A 127 16.88 -6.76 3.95
CA ALA A 127 18.34 -6.66 3.91
C ALA A 127 18.95 -6.49 5.34
N PRO A 128 20.17 -6.99 5.59
CA PRO A 128 20.56 -7.64 6.84
C PRO A 128 20.59 -6.66 8.03
N GLY A 129 19.55 -6.74 8.84
CA GLY A 129 19.49 -6.19 10.20
C GLY A 129 18.67 -7.08 11.13
N ARG A 130 18.44 -8.35 10.75
CA ARG A 130 17.75 -9.34 11.57
C ARG A 130 18.78 -9.99 12.49
N GLN A 131 19.17 -9.30 13.55
CA GLN A 131 19.72 -9.97 14.73
C GLN A 131 18.50 -10.40 15.56
N THR A 132 18.07 -11.64 15.35
CA THR A 132 17.39 -12.41 16.41
C THR A 132 18.38 -12.71 17.50
#